data_AF-A0A452XF96-F1
#
_entry.id   AF-A0A452XF96-F1
#
_cell.length_a   1.000
_cell.length_b   1.000
_cell.length_c   1.000
_cell.angle_alpha   90.00
_cell.angle_beta   90.00
_cell.angle_gamma   90.00
#
_symmetry.space_group_name_H-M   'P 1'
#
loop_
_entity.id
_entity.type
_entity.pdbx_description
1 polymer ?
#
loop_
_entity_poly.entity_id
_entity_poly.type
_entity_poly.pdbx_seq_one_letter_code
_entity_poly.pdbx_strand_id
1 'polypeptide(L)' 'MALALVLVVLLAAVAAAREAHGYVAYNTSAGTVAGLLNVHLVPHSHDDVGWLKTVDQYYVGSNNSIQ' A
#
# COMPACT_ATOMS: atom_id res chain seq x y z
N MET A 1 -30.81 34.54 -4.77
CA MET A 1 -30.21 34.73 -3.43
C MET A 1 -30.15 33.43 -2.62
N ALA A 2 -31.26 32.69 -2.46
CA ALA A 2 -31.27 31.42 -1.71
C ALA A 2 -30.36 30.31 -2.30
N LEU A 3 -30.36 30.11 -3.63
CA LEU A 3 -29.54 29.06 -4.27
C LEU A 3 -28.03 29.29 -4.11
N ALA A 4 -27.59 30.55 -4.20
CA ALA A 4 -26.20 30.93 -4.00
C ALA A 4 -25.77 30.69 -2.54
N LEU A 5 -26.65 30.96 -1.58
CA LEU A 5 -26.40 30.71 -0.16
C LEU A 5 -26.26 29.21 0.13
N VAL A 6 -27.11 28.38 -0.45
CA VAL A 6 -27.03 26.91 -0.33
C VAL A 6 -25.70 26.39 -0.89
N LEU A 7 -25.26 26.89 -2.05
CA LEU A 7 -23.99 26.49 -2.65
C LEU A 7 -22.80 26.87 -1.77
N VAL A 8 -22.82 28.08 -1.18
CA VAL A 8 -21.76 28.53 -0.26
C VAL A 8 -21.71 27.65 0.98
N VAL A 9 -22.86 27.27 1.55
CA VAL A 9 -22.92 26.37 2.71
C VAL A 9 -22.39 24.97 2.38
N LEU A 10 -22.73 24.42 1.20
CA LEU A 10 -22.23 23.12 0.76
C LEU A 10 -20.71 23.12 0.54
N LEU A 11 -20.17 24.18 -0.09
CA LEU A 11 -18.73 24.31 -0.29
C LEU A 11 -17.98 24.46 1.04
N ALA A 12 -18.54 25.21 1.99
CA ALA A 12 -17.96 25.33 3.32
C ALA A 12 -17.97 24.00 4.08
N ALA A 13 -19.05 23.22 3.98
CA ALA A 13 -19.15 21.90 4.60
C ALA A 13 -18.11 20.92 4.04
N VAL A 14 -17.88 20.92 2.72
CA VAL A 14 -16.86 20.07 2.06
C VAL A 14 -15.44 20.49 2.46
N ALA A 15 -15.17 21.79 2.61
CA ALA A 15 -13.89 22.28 3.08
C ALA A 15 -13.63 21.90 4.56
N ALA A 16 -14.67 21.92 5.40
CA ALA A 16 -14.58 21.55 6.82
C ALA A 16 -14.49 20.04 7.08
N ALA A 17 -14.96 19.20 6.15
CA ALA A 17 -14.92 17.73 6.26
C ALA A 17 -13.56 17.12 5.86
N ARG A 18 -12.51 17.92 5.69
CA ARG A 18 -11.18 17.40 5.37
C ARG A 18 -10.52 16.83 6.62
N GLU A 19 -10.58 15.51 6.77
CA GLU A 19 -9.76 14.78 7.71
C GLU A 19 -8.28 14.86 7.30
N ALA A 20 -7.43 15.37 8.20
CA ALA A 20 -5.98 15.30 8.03
C ALA A 20 -5.52 13.87 8.33
N HIS A 21 -5.54 13.00 7.32
CA HIS A 21 -4.89 11.70 7.41
C HIS A 21 -3.37 11.91 7.52
N GLY A 22 -2.87 11.93 8.76
CA GLY A 22 -1.45 12.01 9.05
C GLY A 22 -0.80 10.65 8.86
N TYR A 23 0.15 10.55 7.95
CA TYR A 23 1.09 9.43 7.94
C TYR A 23 2.09 9.61 9.09
N VAL A 24 2.32 8.55 9.85
CA VAL A 24 3.37 8.51 10.87
C VAL A 24 4.62 7.88 10.26
N ALA A 25 5.79 8.47 10.52
CA ALA A 25 7.07 7.86 10.15
C ALA A 25 7.37 6.66 11.06
N TYR A 26 7.49 5.47 10.48
CA TYR A 26 7.89 4.26 11.22
C TYR A 26 9.41 4.17 11.36
N ASN A 27 9.89 3.73 12.52
CA ASN A 27 11.31 3.43 12.71
C ASN A 27 11.67 2.08 12.07
N THR A 28 12.20 2.10 10.85
CA THR A 28 12.60 0.91 10.08
C THR A 28 14.09 0.57 10.20
N SER A 29 14.84 1.27 11.05
CA SER A 29 16.29 1.07 11.22
C SER A 29 16.66 0.12 12.36
N ALA A 30 15.71 -0.68 12.86
CA ALA A 30 15.95 -1.64 13.93
C ALA A 30 17.05 -2.65 13.56
N GLY A 31 17.94 -2.92 14.51
CA GLY A 31 19.00 -3.93 14.40
C GLY A 31 18.91 -4.95 15.53
N THR A 32 19.89 -5.85 15.58
CA THR A 32 19.91 -6.89 16.63
C THR A 32 20.23 -6.29 18.00
N VAL A 33 19.51 -6.74 19.03
CA VAL A 33 19.73 -6.36 20.43
C VAL A 33 20.19 -7.56 21.24
N ALA A 34 21.31 -7.43 21.94
CA ALA A 34 21.88 -8.48 22.78
C ALA A 34 20.95 -8.81 23.97
N GLY A 35 20.83 -10.10 24.29
CA GLY A 35 20.00 -10.57 25.40
C GLY A 35 18.49 -10.61 25.11
N LEU A 36 18.05 -10.26 23.90
CA LEU A 36 16.66 -10.38 23.44
C LEU A 36 16.53 -11.38 22.29
N LEU A 37 15.31 -11.89 22.09
CA LEU A 37 14.97 -12.60 20.86
C LEU A 37 14.90 -11.58 19.71
N ASN A 38 15.70 -11.82 18.67
CA ASN A 38 15.70 -11.01 17.47
C ASN A 38 14.91 -11.72 16.37
N VAL A 39 13.81 -11.13 15.93
CA VAL A 39 12.96 -11.66 14.86
C VAL A 39 13.36 -11.01 13.54
N HIS A 40 14.08 -11.75 12.70
CA HIS A 40 14.45 -11.30 11.37
C HIS A 40 13.27 -11.54 10.41
N LEU A 41 12.63 -10.46 9.98
CA LEU A 41 11.69 -10.53 8.87
C LEU A 41 12.50 -10.68 7.57
N VAL A 42 12.31 -11.78 6.85
CA VAL A 42 13.01 -12.08 5.59
C VAL A 42 12.00 -12.12 4.45
N PRO A 43 11.63 -10.94 3.88
CA PRO A 43 10.79 -10.90 2.70
C PRO A 43 11.51 -11.59 1.53
N HIS A 44 10.81 -12.50 0.86
CA HIS A 44 11.30 -13.17 -0.33
C HIS A 44 10.12 -13.44 -1.28
N SER A 45 10.43 -13.59 -2.57
CA SER A 45 9.53 -14.16 -3.57
C SER A 45 10.10 -15.49 -4.03
N HIS A 46 9.22 -16.46 -4.29
CA HIS A 46 9.59 -17.69 -4.96
C HIS A 46 9.15 -17.58 -6.41
N ASP A 47 10.13 -17.34 -7.30
CA ASP A 47 9.87 -17.09 -8.72
C ASP A 47 10.36 -18.30 -9.53
N ASP A 48 9.42 -19.17 -9.91
CA ASP A 48 9.71 -20.37 -10.70
C ASP A 48 10.22 -20.01 -12.10
N VAL A 49 11.34 -20.63 -12.51
CA VAL A 49 11.90 -20.49 -13.87
C VAL A 49 11.20 -21.49 -14.82
N GLY A 50 9.87 -21.36 -14.87
CA GLY A 50 8.98 -22.28 -15.56
C GLY A 50 8.45 -23.38 -14.64
N TRP A 51 7.13 -23.54 -14.63
CA TRP A 51 6.40 -24.61 -13.94
C TRP A 51 5.10 -24.88 -14.69
N LEU A 52 4.00 -24.20 -14.32
CA LEU A 52 2.77 -24.24 -15.11
C LEU A 52 2.79 -23.20 -16.25
N LYS A 53 3.43 -22.05 -16.03
CA LYS A 53 3.74 -21.08 -17.09
C LYS A 53 5.16 -21.25 -17.61
N THR A 54 5.43 -20.71 -18.81
CA THR A 54 6.80 -20.55 -19.30
C THR A 54 7.54 -19.46 -18.52
N VAL A 55 8.86 -19.43 -18.64
CA VAL A 55 9.71 -18.37 -18.05
C VAL A 55 9.21 -16.98 -18.43
N ASP A 56 9.02 -16.74 -19.73
CA ASP A 56 8.60 -15.42 -20.22
C ASP A 56 7.19 -15.06 -19.74
N GLN A 57 6.29 -16.04 -19.58
CA GLN A 57 4.94 -15.79 -19.08
C GLN A 57 4.94 -15.37 -17.61
N TYR A 58 5.75 -16.02 -16.75
CA TYR A 58 5.96 -15.54 -15.38
C TYR A 58 6.64 -14.16 -15.38
N TYR A 59 7.66 -13.96 -16.21
CA TYR A 59 8.42 -12.71 -16.27
C TYR A 59 7.57 -11.49 -16.66
N VAL A 60 6.72 -11.61 -17.69
CA VAL A 60 5.88 -10.49 -18.16
C VAL A 60 4.48 -10.44 -17.51
N GLY A 61 4.14 -11.43 -16.68
CA GLY A 61 2.83 -11.52 -16.03
C GLY A 61 1.67 -11.81 -16.99
N SER A 62 1.87 -12.70 -17.96
CA SER A 62 0.83 -13.10 -18.94
C SER A 62 0.23 -14.48 -18.62
N ASN A 63 -0.82 -14.86 -19.37
CA ASN A 63 -1.53 -16.12 -19.22
C ASN A 63 -1.96 -16.38 -17.75
N ASN A 64 -2.59 -15.39 -17.12
CA ASN A 64 -2.92 -15.42 -15.69
C ASN A 64 -4.08 -16.34 -15.30
N SER A 65 -4.62 -17.11 -16.25
CA SER A 65 -5.60 -18.17 -15.97
C SER A 65 -4.97 -19.45 -15.40
N ILE A 66 -3.64 -19.59 -15.44
CA ILE A 66 -2.89 -20.70 -14.84
C ILE A 66 -1.84 -20.16 -13.88
N GLN A 67 -1.43 -20.93 -12.86
CA GLN A 67 -0.24 -20.67 -12.03
C GLN A 67 0.14 -21.92 -11.26
#